data_AF-A0A7C1AXC5-F1
#
_entry.id   AF-A0A7C1AXC5-F1
#
_cell.length_a   1.000
_cell.length_b   1.000
_cell.length_c   1.000
_cell.angle_alpha   90.00
_cell.angle_beta   90.00
_cell.angle_gamma   90.00
#
_symmetry.space_group_name_H-M   'P 1'
#
loop_
_entity.id
_entity.type
_entity.pdbx_description
1 polymer ?
#
loop_
_entity_poly.entity_id
_entity_poly.type
_entity_poly.pdbx_seq_one_letter_code
_entity_poly.pdbx_strand_id
1 'polypeptide(L)' 'MGEGLHIAIIGSRGIPSGYSGYEEFVEQLGARLAERGHRVRVYCRRGLFRQRPRSYRGMDLV' A
#
# COMPACT_ATOMS: atom_id res chain seq x y z
N MET A 1 4.27 19.78 12.99
CA MET A 1 3.97 18.64 12.09
C MET A 1 2.78 17.93 12.71
N GLY A 2 1.68 17.74 11.98
CA GLY A 2 0.49 17.07 12.53
C GLY A 2 0.79 15.61 12.89
N GLU A 3 0.02 15.04 13.82
CA GLU A 3 0.19 13.64 14.23
C GLU A 3 0.00 12.67 13.05
N GLY A 4 0.79 11.59 13.03
CA GLY A 4 0.72 10.57 11.98
C GLY A 4 -0.56 9.77 12.04
N LEU A 5 -1.32 9.72 10.94
CA LEU A 5 -2.55 8.94 10.83
C LEU A 5 -2.29 7.46 10.56
N HIS A 6 -3.25 6.62 10.91
CA HIS A 6 -3.34 5.22 10.47
C HIS A 6 -4.31 5.10 9.30
N ILE A 7 -3.80 4.70 8.14
CA ILE A 7 -4.53 4.71 6.87
C ILE A 7 -4.55 3.29 6.31
N ALA A 8 -5.73 2.75 6.03
CA ALA A 8 -5.90 1.46 5.38
C ALA A 8 -6.49 1.66 3.98
N ILE A 9 -5.83 1.12 2.96
CA ILE A 9 -6.29 1.14 1.57
C ILE A 9 -6.82 -0.26 1.23
N ILE A 10 -8.11 -0.32 0.93
CA ILE A 10 -8.86 -1.54 0.64
C ILE A 10 -9.59 -1.35 -0.69
N GLY A 11 -9.67 -2.40 -1.49
CA GLY A 11 -10.29 -2.38 -2.81
C GLY A 11 -9.30 -2.56 -3.96
N SER A 12 -7.99 -2.45 -3.69
CA SER A 12 -6.97 -2.85 -4.66
C SER A 12 -6.85 -4.37 -4.74
N ARG A 13 -6.28 -4.85 -5.84
CA ARG A 13 -5.86 -6.26 -5.92
C ARG A 13 -4.57 -6.50 -5.16
N GLY A 14 -3.76 -5.47 -4.98
CA GLY A 14 -2.55 -5.43 -4.17
C GLY A 14 -1.42 -4.71 -4.89
N ILE A 15 -0.32 -4.48 -4.19
CA ILE A 15 0.88 -3.83 -4.74
C ILE A 15 2.15 -4.61 -4.34
N PRO A 16 3.21 -4.60 -5.15
CA PRO A 16 3.29 -4.04 -6.50
C PRO A 16 2.52 -4.93 -7.51
N SER A 17 1.54 -4.38 -8.21
CA SER A 17 0.81 -5.08 -9.28
C SER A 17 0.39 -4.10 -10.37
N GLY A 18 1.04 -4.18 -11.53
CA GLY A 18 0.84 -3.22 -12.63
C GLY A 18 -0.37 -3.49 -13.54
N TYR A 19 -1.42 -4.17 -13.08
CA TYR A 19 -2.53 -4.53 -13.99
C TYR A 19 -3.49 -3.37 -14.28
N SER A 20 -3.65 -2.40 -13.38
CA SER A 20 -4.45 -1.20 -13.69
C SER A 20 -3.85 0.07 -13.09
N GLY A 21 -4.27 1.22 -13.63
CA GLY A 21 -3.87 2.52 -13.09
C GLY A 21 -4.33 2.76 -11.65
N TYR A 22 -5.33 2.02 -11.16
CA TYR A 22 -5.74 2.12 -9.76
C TYR A 22 -4.69 1.54 -8.80
N GLU A 23 -4.07 0.41 -9.12
CA GLU A 23 -3.00 -0.14 -8.29
C GLU A 23 -1.76 0.75 -8.29
N GLU A 24 -1.40 1.32 -9.44
CA GLU A 24 -0.32 2.31 -9.53
C GLU A 24 -0.63 3.55 -8.68
N PHE A 25 -1.86 4.06 -8.74
CA PHE A 25 -2.31 5.16 -7.89
C PHE A 25 -2.16 4.81 -6.39
N VAL A 26 -2.61 3.63 -5.98
CA VAL A 26 -2.50 3.17 -4.59
C VAL A 26 -1.05 3.07 -4.14
N GLU A 27 -0.17 2.50 -4.97
CA GLU A 27 1.26 2.40 -4.67
C GLU A 27 1.89 3.78 -4.47
N GLN A 28 1.65 4.68 -5.42
CA GLN A 28 2.26 6.00 -5.46
C GLN A 28 1.69 6.93 -4.36
N LEU A 29 0.39 6.86 -4.07
CA LEU A 29 -0.22 7.59 -2.97
C LEU A 29 0.29 7.06 -1.63
N GLY A 30 0.22 5.74 -1.42
CA GLY A 30 0.56 5.11 -0.17
C GLY A 30 2.02 5.33 0.22
N ALA A 31 2.95 5.21 -0.73
CA ALA A 31 4.37 5.52 -0.50
C ALA A 31 4.57 6.97 -0.01
N ARG A 32 3.92 7.94 -0.67
CA ARG A 32 4.03 9.37 -0.30
C ARG A 32 3.32 9.73 1.01
N LEU A 33 2.33 8.95 1.43
CA LEU A 33 1.71 9.08 2.75
C LEU A 33 2.62 8.51 3.84
N ALA A 34 3.25 7.35 3.57
CA ALA A 34 4.23 6.76 4.47
C ALA A 34 5.45 7.68 4.67
N GLU A 35 5.97 8.27 3.60
CA GLU A 35 7.06 9.26 3.65
C GLU A 35 6.70 10.50 4.48
N ARG A 36 5.41 10.87 4.56
CA ARG A 36 4.92 11.97 5.43
C ARG A 36 4.76 11.57 6.90
N GLY A 37 5.12 10.34 7.27
CA GLY A 37 5.04 9.83 8.64
C GLY A 37 3.69 9.20 9.00
N HIS A 38 2.84 8.91 8.01
CA HIS A 38 1.61 8.16 8.24
C HIS A 38 1.87 6.66 8.23
N ARG A 39 1.13 5.90 9.05
CA ARG A 39 1.16 4.44 8.99
C ARG A 39 0.15 3.95 7.96
N VAL A 40 0.65 3.43 6.85
CA VAL A 40 -0.19 2.98 5.73
C VAL A 40 -0.22 1.46 5.66
N ARG A 41 -1.43 0.89 5.54
CA ARG A 41 -1.65 -0.53 5.25
C ARG A 41 -2.36 -0.69 3.91
N VAL A 42 -1.92 -1.62 3.08
CA VAL A 42 -2.57 -1.97 1.81
C VAL A 42 -2.99 -3.43 1.82
N TYR A 43 -4.28 -3.67 1.63
CA TYR A 43 -4.77 -5.04 1.47
C TYR A 43 -4.34 -5.60 0.10
N CYS A 44 -3.69 -6.76 0.11
CA CYS A 44 -3.25 -7.47 -1.07
C CYS A 44 -3.95 -8.82 -1.16
N ARG A 45 -4.61 -9.10 -2.29
CA ARG A 45 -5.28 -10.39 -2.51
C ARG A 45 -4.24 -11.49 -2.58
N ARG A 46 -4.15 -12.27 -1.50
CA ARG A 46 -3.16 -13.32 -1.28
C ARG A 46 -2.93 -14.26 -2.47
N GLY A 47 -3.99 -14.63 -3.20
CA GLY A 47 -3.91 -15.54 -4.34
C GLY A 47 -3.24 -14.97 -5.60
N LEU A 48 -3.09 -13.64 -5.70
CA LEU A 48 -2.50 -12.98 -6.88
C LEU A 48 -0.98 -12.81 -6.77
N PHE A 49 -0.39 -13.02 -5.60
CA PHE A 49 1.03 -12.78 -5.35
C PHE A 49 1.76 -14.05 -4.91
N ARG A 50 2.87 -14.37 -5.61
CA ARG A 50 3.82 -15.42 -5.20
C ARG A 50 4.66 -14.97 -4.01
N GLN A 51 5.15 -13.74 -4.04
CA GLN A 51 5.90 -13.13 -2.94
C GLN A 51 4.97 -12.23 -2.12
N ARG A 52 5.06 -12.32 -0.79
CA ARG A 52 4.19 -11.58 0.13
C ARG A 52 5.04 -10.89 1.19
N PRO A 53 5.82 -9.87 0.80
CA PRO A 53 6.62 -9.13 1.77
C PRO A 53 5.67 -8.46 2.77
N ARG A 54 6.11 -8.36 4.03
CA ARG A 54 5.32 -7.70 5.08
C ARG A 54 5.21 -6.19 4.87
N SER A 55 6.17 -5.60 4.16
CA SER A 55 6.17 -4.19 3.84
C SER A 55 6.75 -3.93 2.45
N TYR A 56 6.32 -2.82 1.86
CA TYR A 56 6.79 -2.35 0.56
C TYR A 56 6.69 -0.81 0.50
N ARG A 57 7.80 -0.13 0.16
CA ARG A 57 7.89 1.34 0.07
C ARG A 57 7.30 2.07 1.30
N GLY A 58 7.58 1.57 2.50
CA GLY A 58 7.09 2.14 3.76
C GLY A 58 5.64 1.78 4.14
N MET A 59 4.93 1.02 3.30
CA MET A 59 3.57 0.53 3.57
C MET A 59 3.61 -0.89 4.13
N ASP A 60 2.75 -1.19 5.08
CA ASP A 60 2.47 -2.55 5.56
C ASP A 60 1.55 -3.25 4.54
N LEU A 61 1.88 -4.46 4.10
CA LEU A 61 1.04 -5.26 3.21
C LEU A 61 0.31 -6.34 3.99
N VAL A 62 -1.01 -6.43 3.82
CA VAL A 62 -1.91 -7.32 4.58
C VAL A 62 -2.69 -8.24 3.65
#